data_AF-D8M334-F1
#
_entry.id   AF-D8M334-F1
#
_cell.length_a   1.000
_cell.length_b   1.000
_cell.length_c   1.000
_cell.angle_alpha   90.00
_cell.angle_beta   90.00
_cell.angle_gamma   90.00
#
_symmetry.space_group_name_H-M   'P 1'
#
loop_
_entity.id
_entity.type
_entity.pdbx_description
1 polymer ?
#
loop_
_entity_poly.entity_id
_entity_poly.type
_entity_poly.pdbx_seq_one_letter_code
_entity_poly.pdbx_strand_id
1 'polypeptide(L)'
;MRMRKRVGLAFSSPMLTIDSVAEGLFNIREYKPYVNNRCFRLGESMNIPNDKLKKQYELFLKYLMQKKPTCNDYALLVYYLILQDRVMTALSVFKQFVCEEREGRFVSRADCVCNVQVDSMIAYFDCFTESLTQAREICARYESYPVLYWRNLFSNISSMVKSVDGTMDVEKTFEIRDESDLARDEFKSKRLQMNMDSSLEVSSTNQVITLHYYNLREADINLYELDVELLFSLNPFVFNKSSSLFIRPNYTQHVQLPFEVDGVGEFCYTLPKEYQEKNVLVEVRNGTLREACYSLNNSLLVALSVKSGQLRVMDKKTHMGIPCCYVKVYAETKSGESKFLKDRFTDISGCFDSYYSVSMNVAEQAKKLEIFEDKEGYGSCIRESLPPISVAH
;
A
#
# COMPACT_ATOMS: atom_id res chain seq x y z
N MET A 1 -4.88 -50.81 23.92
CA MET A 1 -5.37 -50.08 22.72
C MET A 1 -6.36 -48.94 23.02
N ARG A 2 -7.38 -49.10 23.89
CA ARG A 2 -8.39 -48.05 24.18
C ARG A 2 -7.84 -46.78 24.87
N MET A 3 -6.84 -46.90 25.75
CA MET A 3 -6.23 -45.75 26.45
C MET A 3 -5.47 -44.82 25.49
N ARG A 4 -4.78 -45.36 24.47
CA ARG A 4 -3.98 -44.55 23.51
C ARG A 4 -4.82 -43.52 22.75
N LYS A 5 -6.06 -43.86 22.39
CA LYS A 5 -6.99 -42.94 21.71
C LYS A 5 -7.57 -41.84 22.63
N ARG A 6 -7.33 -41.91 23.96
CA ARG A 6 -7.88 -40.98 24.96
C ARG A 6 -6.88 -39.99 25.54
N VAL A 7 -5.58 -40.23 25.35
CA VAL A 7 -4.51 -39.44 25.99
C VAL A 7 -3.95 -38.31 25.11
N GLY A 8 -4.50 -38.11 23.91
CA GLY A 8 -4.14 -36.99 23.03
C GLY A 8 -3.05 -37.33 22.01
N LEU A 9 -2.48 -36.28 21.41
CA LEU A 9 -1.40 -36.36 20.43
C LEU A 9 -0.06 -36.63 21.13
N ALA A 10 0.24 -35.96 22.25
CA ALA A 10 1.48 -36.17 23.00
C ALA A 10 1.19 -36.56 24.47
N PHE A 11 1.81 -37.64 24.95
CA PHE A 11 1.69 -38.08 26.34
C PHE A 11 2.95 -38.85 26.75
N SER A 12 3.48 -38.58 27.94
CA SER A 12 4.64 -39.31 28.48
C SER A 12 4.39 -39.72 29.92
N SER A 13 4.47 -41.01 30.18
CA SER A 13 4.49 -41.61 31.50
C SER A 13 5.42 -42.82 31.52
N PRO A 14 5.86 -43.30 32.70
CA PRO A 14 6.71 -44.50 32.81
C PRO A 14 6.12 -45.76 32.15
N MET A 15 4.80 -45.82 31.93
CA MET A 15 4.11 -46.97 31.34
C MET A 15 3.62 -46.73 29.90
N LEU A 16 3.55 -45.48 29.44
CA LEU A 16 3.07 -45.14 28.11
C LEU A 16 3.70 -43.85 27.62
N THR A 17 4.45 -43.94 26.53
CA THR A 17 4.93 -42.78 25.77
C THR A 17 4.28 -42.81 24.40
N ILE A 18 3.64 -41.70 24.01
CA ILE A 18 3.11 -41.47 22.67
C ILE A 18 3.97 -40.42 22.00
N ASP A 19 4.67 -40.84 20.95
CA ASP A 19 5.35 -39.95 20.03
C ASP A 19 4.47 -39.77 18.78
N SER A 20 3.86 -38.59 18.65
CA SER A 20 2.94 -38.29 17.55
C SER A 20 3.58 -38.38 16.17
N VAL A 21 4.90 -38.15 16.08
CA VAL A 21 5.62 -38.16 14.80
C VAL A 21 5.92 -39.60 14.40
N ALA A 22 6.44 -40.41 15.32
CA ALA A 22 6.72 -41.82 15.08
C ALA A 22 5.44 -42.65 14.85
N GLU A 23 4.33 -42.28 15.50
CA GLU A 23 3.02 -42.92 15.32
C GLU A 23 2.21 -42.34 14.15
N GLY A 24 2.74 -41.38 13.39
CA GLY A 24 2.07 -40.76 12.23
C GLY A 24 0.81 -39.96 12.55
N LEU A 25 0.62 -39.61 13.83
CA LEU A 25 -0.51 -38.81 14.32
C LEU A 25 -0.36 -37.32 13.99
N PHE A 26 0.88 -36.86 13.78
CA PHE A 26 1.19 -35.50 13.33
C PHE A 26 2.28 -35.53 12.26
N ASN A 27 1.93 -35.09 11.05
CA ASN A 27 2.88 -34.92 9.95
C ASN A 27 3.14 -33.44 9.74
N ILE A 28 4.41 -33.05 9.72
CA ILE A 28 4.84 -31.71 9.32
C ILE A 28 4.56 -31.56 7.83
N ARG A 29 3.78 -30.54 7.46
CA ARG A 29 3.42 -30.27 6.07
C ARG A 29 4.06 -28.97 5.62
N GLU A 30 4.78 -29.06 4.52
CA GLU A 30 5.30 -27.88 3.81
C GLU A 30 4.26 -27.40 2.79
N TYR A 31 4.06 -26.09 2.69
CA TYR A 31 3.06 -25.46 1.83
C TYR A 31 3.80 -24.50 0.87
N LYS A 32 3.63 -24.66 -0.45
CA LYS A 32 4.34 -23.88 -1.49
C LYS A 32 3.40 -23.43 -2.62
N PRO A 33 3.68 -22.25 -3.22
CA PRO A 33 3.72 -20.96 -2.54
C PRO A 33 2.33 -20.60 -2.00
N TYR A 34 2.25 -20.14 -0.75
CA TYR A 34 0.98 -19.71 -0.18
C TYR A 34 0.92 -18.18 -0.16
N VAL A 35 0.06 -17.62 -0.99
CA VAL A 35 -0.21 -16.18 -1.03
C VAL A 35 -1.44 -15.92 -0.18
N ASN A 36 -1.31 -15.19 0.92
CA ASN A 36 -2.50 -14.71 1.62
C ASN A 36 -3.06 -13.49 0.91
N ASN A 37 -4.38 -13.40 0.88
CA ASN A 37 -5.04 -12.19 0.38
C ASN A 37 -4.89 -11.00 1.34
N ARG A 38 -4.56 -11.25 2.62
CA ARG A 38 -4.49 -10.23 3.68
C ARG A 38 -3.48 -10.58 4.76
N CYS A 39 -2.68 -9.60 5.16
CA CYS A 39 -1.73 -9.69 6.27
C CYS A 39 -2.34 -9.21 7.61
N PHE A 40 -3.23 -8.22 7.60
CA PHE A 40 -3.79 -7.60 8.81
C PHE A 40 -5.13 -8.22 9.28
N ARG A 41 -5.39 -8.12 10.58
CA ARG A 41 -6.63 -8.60 11.22
C ARG A 41 -7.84 -7.79 10.75
N LEU A 42 -8.94 -8.50 10.44
CA LEU A 42 -10.25 -7.89 10.22
C LEU A 42 -11.22 -8.40 11.30
N GLY A 43 -11.62 -7.53 12.23
CA GLY A 43 -12.51 -7.90 13.35
C GLY A 43 -11.79 -8.45 14.59
N GLU A 44 -12.54 -9.07 15.49
CA GLU A 44 -12.02 -9.53 16.80
C GLU A 44 -11.08 -10.73 16.70
N SER A 45 -11.29 -11.61 15.71
CA SER A 45 -10.51 -12.84 15.52
C SER A 45 -9.75 -12.87 14.20
N MET A 46 -8.55 -13.47 14.22
CA MET A 46 -7.79 -13.74 13.00
C MET A 46 -8.35 -14.97 12.30
N ASN A 47 -8.79 -14.84 11.05
CA ASN A 47 -9.19 -15.97 10.24
C ASN A 47 -8.07 -16.35 9.26
N ILE A 48 -7.65 -17.62 9.29
CA ILE A 48 -6.76 -18.19 8.26
C ILE A 48 -7.67 -18.64 7.11
N PRO A 49 -7.59 -18.04 5.91
CA PRO A 49 -8.56 -18.28 4.84
C PRO A 49 -8.47 -19.68 4.24
N ASN A 50 -7.29 -20.32 4.27
CA ASN A 50 -7.13 -21.71 3.84
C ASN A 50 -7.49 -22.69 4.96
N ASP A 51 -8.62 -23.36 4.81
CA ASP A 51 -9.12 -24.36 5.75
C ASP A 51 -8.12 -25.49 6.04
N LYS A 52 -7.31 -25.90 5.04
CA LYS A 52 -6.30 -26.96 5.22
C LYS A 52 -5.16 -26.50 6.11
N LEU A 53 -4.69 -25.26 5.91
CA LEU A 53 -3.64 -24.65 6.74
C LEU A 53 -4.17 -24.38 8.15
N LYS A 54 -5.39 -23.86 8.26
CA LYS A 54 -6.07 -23.61 9.54
C LYS A 54 -6.16 -24.87 10.39
N LYS A 55 -6.68 -25.97 9.82
CA LYS A 55 -6.77 -27.27 10.49
C LYS A 55 -5.41 -27.79 10.94
N GLN A 56 -4.39 -27.66 10.10
CA GLN A 56 -3.03 -28.09 10.41
C GLN A 56 -2.41 -27.26 11.55
N TYR A 57 -2.62 -25.94 11.53
CA TYR A 57 -2.14 -25.04 12.57
C TYR A 57 -2.85 -25.29 13.91
N GLU A 58 -4.17 -25.47 13.91
CA GLU A 58 -4.93 -25.84 15.12
C GLU A 58 -4.49 -27.19 15.69
N LEU A 59 -4.20 -28.18 14.83
CA LEU A 59 -3.66 -29.47 15.24
C LEU A 59 -2.27 -29.30 15.88
N PHE A 60 -1.42 -28.46 15.29
CA PHE A 60 -0.09 -28.16 15.81
C PHE A 60 -0.16 -27.43 17.17
N LEU A 61 -1.06 -26.46 17.34
CA LEU A 61 -1.27 -25.82 18.64
C LEU A 61 -1.74 -26.82 19.72
N LYS A 62 -2.65 -27.74 19.37
CA LYS A 62 -3.08 -28.81 20.28
C LYS A 62 -1.91 -29.73 20.66
N TYR A 63 -1.02 -30.03 19.72
CA TYR A 63 0.19 -30.79 19.99
C TYR A 63 1.13 -30.05 20.95
N LEU A 64 1.36 -28.76 20.75
CA LEU A 64 2.18 -27.91 21.63
C LEU A 64 1.60 -27.79 23.05
N MET A 65 0.28 -27.80 23.22
CA MET A 65 -0.33 -27.76 24.55
C MET A 65 -0.12 -29.04 25.37
N GLN A 66 0.19 -30.16 24.73
CA GLN A 66 0.30 -31.47 25.37
C GLN A 66 1.75 -31.90 25.64
N LYS A 67 2.73 -31.14 25.13
CA LYS A 67 4.16 -31.41 25.24
C LYS A 67 4.89 -30.15 25.70
N LYS A 68 6.00 -30.30 26.43
CA LYS A 68 6.93 -29.18 26.65
C LYS A 68 7.57 -28.79 25.30
N PRO A 69 7.35 -27.57 24.78
CA PRO A 69 7.86 -27.18 23.48
C PRO A 69 9.40 -27.21 23.44
N THR A 70 9.95 -27.75 22.36
CA THR A 70 11.39 -27.78 22.08
C THR A 70 11.78 -26.68 21.08
N CYS A 71 13.08 -26.43 20.91
CA CYS A 71 13.59 -25.47 19.92
C CYS A 71 13.05 -25.74 18.50
N ASN A 72 12.98 -27.01 18.10
CA ASN A 72 12.45 -27.42 16.80
C ASN A 72 10.94 -27.14 16.66
N ASP A 73 10.19 -27.28 17.76
CA ASP A 73 8.76 -26.97 17.76
C ASP A 73 8.53 -25.45 17.59
N TYR A 74 9.38 -24.61 18.22
CA TYR A 74 9.35 -23.16 17.99
C TYR A 74 9.78 -22.77 16.57
N ALA A 75 10.76 -23.45 15.98
CA ALA A 75 11.11 -23.23 14.57
C ALA A 75 9.93 -23.54 13.64
N LEU A 76 9.19 -24.61 13.91
CA LEU A 76 7.97 -24.93 13.17
C LEU A 76 6.85 -23.90 13.39
N LEU A 77 6.73 -23.34 14.59
CA LEU A 77 5.82 -22.24 14.87
C LEU A 77 6.18 -20.98 14.06
N VAL A 78 7.47 -20.63 13.99
CA VAL A 78 7.97 -19.51 13.18
C VAL A 78 7.60 -19.71 11.71
N TYR A 79 7.79 -20.91 11.17
CA TYR A 79 7.36 -21.25 9.81
C TYR A 79 5.85 -21.01 9.58
N TYR A 80 4.97 -21.48 10.48
CA TYR A 80 3.54 -21.23 10.35
C TYR A 80 3.15 -19.76 10.50
N LEU A 81 3.90 -18.97 11.27
CA LEU A 81 3.68 -17.53 11.40
C LEU A 81 4.11 -16.79 10.12
N ILE A 82 5.21 -17.20 9.49
CA ILE A 82 5.64 -16.69 8.17
C ILE A 82 4.56 -16.98 7.12
N LEU A 83 4.00 -18.20 7.09
CA LEU A 83 2.90 -18.55 6.17
C LEU A 83 1.62 -17.73 6.40
N GLN A 84 1.47 -17.09 7.56
CA GLN A 84 0.33 -16.21 7.88
C GLN A 84 0.68 -14.71 7.69
N ASP A 85 1.82 -14.40 7.06
CA ASP A 85 2.38 -13.06 6.91
C ASP A 85 2.63 -12.31 8.23
N ARG A 86 2.74 -13.03 9.36
CA ARG A 86 3.00 -12.44 10.69
C ARG A 86 4.49 -12.28 10.95
N VAL A 87 5.20 -11.61 10.05
CA VAL A 87 6.66 -11.51 10.04
C VAL A 87 7.22 -11.00 11.37
N MET A 88 6.63 -9.94 11.94
CA MET A 88 7.11 -9.36 13.21
C MET A 88 6.94 -10.30 14.40
N THR A 89 5.82 -11.02 14.49
CA THR A 89 5.61 -12.03 15.54
C THR A 89 6.49 -13.25 15.32
N ALA A 90 6.70 -13.65 14.06
CA ALA A 90 7.61 -14.73 13.73
C ALA A 90 9.04 -14.39 14.17
N LEU A 91 9.49 -13.15 13.91
CA LEU A 91 10.82 -12.67 14.31
C LEU A 91 11.00 -12.66 15.82
N SER A 92 10.00 -12.21 16.60
CA SER A 92 10.11 -12.19 18.06
C SER A 92 10.23 -13.59 18.64
N VAL A 93 9.42 -14.54 18.17
CA VAL A 93 9.52 -15.96 18.56
C VAL A 93 10.86 -16.56 18.14
N PHE A 94 11.33 -16.21 16.94
CA PHE A 94 12.60 -16.70 16.40
C PHE A 94 13.80 -16.25 17.26
N LYS A 95 13.86 -14.97 17.62
CA LYS A 95 14.90 -14.42 18.52
C LYS A 95 14.86 -15.03 19.91
N GLN A 96 13.65 -15.29 20.43
CA GLN A 96 13.50 -15.73 21.81
C GLN A 96 13.80 -17.23 22.01
N PHE A 97 13.45 -18.07 21.04
CA PHE A 97 13.41 -19.52 21.23
C PHE A 97 14.26 -20.33 20.25
N VAL A 98 14.60 -19.78 19.09
CA VAL A 98 15.26 -20.55 18.00
C VAL A 98 16.72 -20.14 17.81
N CYS A 99 17.02 -18.86 17.92
CA CYS A 99 18.37 -18.32 17.77
C CYS A 99 18.91 -17.65 19.04
N GLU A 100 20.21 -17.44 19.05
CA GLU A 100 20.91 -16.51 19.92
C GLU A 100 21.47 -15.38 19.07
N GLU A 101 21.42 -14.16 19.59
CA GLU A 101 22.06 -13.01 18.96
C GLU A 101 23.49 -12.90 19.51
N ARG A 102 24.49 -13.13 18.66
CA ARG A 102 25.91 -12.99 18.99
C ARG A 102 26.52 -11.96 18.05
N GLU A 103 27.07 -10.88 18.61
CA GLU A 103 27.73 -9.82 17.83
C GLU A 103 26.83 -9.24 16.71
N GLY A 104 25.53 -9.11 16.97
CA GLY A 104 24.55 -8.62 15.99
C GLY A 104 24.15 -9.63 14.91
N ARG A 105 24.59 -10.90 15.02
CA ARG A 105 24.26 -11.98 14.09
C ARG A 105 23.35 -13.03 14.73
N PHE A 106 22.44 -13.62 13.94
CA PHE A 106 21.62 -14.73 14.41
C PHE A 106 22.39 -16.04 14.26
N VAL A 107 22.50 -16.78 15.36
CA VAL A 107 23.13 -18.10 15.38
C VAL A 107 22.12 -19.12 15.90
N SER A 108 22.00 -20.25 15.20
CA SER A 108 21.16 -21.37 15.63
C SER A 108 21.57 -21.85 17.03
N ARG A 109 20.58 -22.08 17.91
CA ARG A 109 20.86 -22.69 19.23
C ARG A 109 21.36 -24.12 19.07
N ALA A 110 22.25 -24.54 19.97
CA ALA A 110 22.83 -25.88 19.97
C ALA A 110 21.77 -27.01 20.06
N ASP A 111 20.61 -26.71 20.65
CA ASP A 111 19.49 -27.65 20.81
C ASP A 111 18.65 -27.82 19.54
N CYS A 112 18.92 -27.07 18.46
CA CYS A 112 18.19 -27.16 17.21
C CYS A 112 18.85 -28.14 16.24
N VAL A 113 18.08 -29.11 15.74
CA VAL A 113 18.57 -30.16 14.83
C VAL A 113 18.32 -29.79 13.35
N CYS A 114 17.62 -28.68 13.10
CA CYS A 114 17.14 -28.25 11.78
C CYS A 114 17.97 -27.12 11.18
N ASN A 115 19.29 -27.32 11.02
CA ASN A 115 20.22 -26.27 10.61
C ASN A 115 19.86 -25.60 9.27
N VAL A 116 19.49 -26.38 8.25
CA VAL A 116 19.14 -25.84 6.93
C VAL A 116 17.88 -24.97 6.99
N GLN A 117 16.88 -25.41 7.76
CA GLN A 117 15.63 -24.66 7.95
C GLN A 117 15.86 -23.38 8.74
N VAL A 118 16.67 -23.43 9.80
CA VAL A 118 17.04 -22.23 10.57
C VAL A 118 17.82 -21.26 9.69
N ASP A 119 18.82 -21.72 8.94
CA ASP A 119 19.58 -20.88 8.01
C ASP A 119 18.69 -20.24 6.93
N SER A 120 17.68 -20.96 6.43
CA SER A 120 16.68 -20.38 5.51
C SER A 120 15.83 -19.30 6.18
N MET A 121 15.48 -19.44 7.47
CA MET A 121 14.75 -18.42 8.23
C MET A 121 15.62 -17.21 8.52
N ILE A 122 16.91 -17.41 8.85
CA ILE A 122 17.87 -16.32 9.03
C ILE A 122 17.98 -15.52 7.73
N ALA A 123 18.20 -16.19 6.60
CA ALA A 123 18.28 -15.52 5.29
C ALA A 123 16.98 -14.76 4.97
N TYR A 124 15.81 -15.34 5.28
CA TYR A 124 14.52 -14.66 5.10
C TYR A 124 14.37 -13.42 5.98
N PHE A 125 14.72 -13.49 7.27
CA PHE A 125 14.60 -12.34 8.17
C PHE A 125 15.62 -11.25 7.88
N ASP A 126 16.81 -11.62 7.39
CA ASP A 126 17.83 -10.67 6.96
C ASP A 126 17.37 -9.87 5.74
N CYS A 127 16.50 -10.43 4.87
CA CYS A 127 15.87 -9.65 3.78
C CYS A 127 14.96 -8.51 4.26
N PHE A 128 14.60 -8.45 5.54
CA PHE A 128 13.86 -7.32 6.14
C PHE A 128 14.77 -6.34 6.88
N THR A 129 16.09 -6.57 6.86
CA THR A 129 17.10 -5.64 7.41
C THR A 129 17.82 -4.92 6.27
N GLU A 130 18.37 -3.73 6.55
CA GLU A 130 19.11 -2.95 5.55
C GLU A 130 20.46 -3.60 5.20
N SER A 131 21.02 -4.39 6.11
CA SER A 131 22.34 -5.02 5.97
C SER A 131 22.18 -6.50 5.60
N LEU A 132 21.97 -6.82 4.32
CA LEU A 132 21.81 -8.17 3.73
C LEU A 132 23.05 -9.09 3.85
N THR A 133 23.79 -9.01 4.96
CA THR A 133 25.10 -9.62 5.18
C THR A 133 25.00 -11.11 5.44
N GLN A 134 24.06 -11.54 6.29
CA GLN A 134 23.88 -12.96 6.63
C GLN A 134 23.21 -13.70 5.48
N ALA A 135 22.26 -13.07 4.78
CA ALA A 135 21.65 -13.65 3.59
C ALA A 135 22.71 -14.00 2.53
N ARG A 136 23.71 -13.13 2.30
CA ARG A 136 24.82 -13.40 1.36
C ARG A 136 25.67 -14.60 1.79
N GLU A 137 26.13 -14.61 3.04
CA GLU A 137 26.97 -15.69 3.58
C GLU A 137 26.24 -17.05 3.52
N ILE A 138 24.95 -17.06 3.86
CA ILE A 138 24.13 -18.28 3.83
C ILE A 138 23.92 -18.76 2.39
N CYS A 139 23.56 -17.86 1.46
CA CYS A 139 23.35 -18.25 0.06
C CYS A 139 24.63 -18.84 -0.56
N ALA A 140 25.81 -18.27 -0.26
CA ALA A 140 27.09 -18.80 -0.72
C ALA A 140 27.39 -20.21 -0.18
N ARG A 141 27.05 -20.49 1.10
CA ARG A 141 27.24 -21.83 1.69
C ARG A 141 26.36 -22.91 1.06
N TYR A 142 25.18 -22.55 0.57
CA TYR A 142 24.19 -23.51 0.05
C TYR A 142 24.10 -23.56 -1.48
N GLU A 143 24.99 -22.89 -2.21
CA GLU A 143 25.01 -22.83 -3.67
C GLU A 143 25.14 -24.23 -4.33
N SER A 144 26.00 -25.09 -3.79
CA SER A 144 26.21 -26.45 -4.29
C SER A 144 25.44 -27.53 -3.50
N TYR A 145 24.42 -27.16 -2.71
CA TYR A 145 23.74 -28.10 -1.81
C TYR A 145 23.02 -29.21 -2.60
N PRO A 146 23.13 -30.50 -2.21
CA PRO A 146 22.66 -31.63 -3.03
C PRO A 146 21.13 -31.69 -3.22
N VAL A 147 20.36 -31.07 -2.33
CA VAL A 147 18.89 -31.05 -2.43
C VAL A 147 18.46 -29.86 -3.29
N LEU A 148 17.92 -30.16 -4.48
CA LEU A 148 17.48 -29.17 -5.47
C LEU A 148 16.53 -28.11 -4.87
N TYR A 149 15.58 -28.54 -4.05
CA TYR A 149 14.62 -27.63 -3.41
C TYR A 149 15.29 -26.49 -2.63
N TRP A 150 16.25 -26.82 -1.77
CA TRP A 150 16.95 -25.82 -0.95
C TRP A 150 17.87 -24.96 -1.81
N ARG A 151 18.54 -25.57 -2.80
CA ARG A 151 19.36 -24.84 -3.76
C ARG A 151 18.56 -23.77 -4.50
N ASN A 152 17.38 -24.12 -5.01
CA ASN A 152 16.49 -23.18 -5.71
C ASN A 152 16.00 -22.07 -4.76
N LEU A 153 15.68 -22.40 -3.49
CA LEU A 153 15.27 -21.41 -2.50
C LEU A 153 16.38 -20.38 -2.24
N PHE A 154 17.60 -20.83 -1.99
CA PHE A 154 18.74 -19.94 -1.75
C PHE A 154 19.19 -19.18 -3.00
N SER A 155 19.11 -19.79 -4.18
CA SER A 155 19.31 -19.10 -5.48
C SER A 155 18.36 -17.91 -5.63
N ASN A 156 17.09 -18.06 -5.22
CA ASN A 156 16.11 -16.97 -5.28
C ASN A 156 16.45 -15.83 -4.32
N ILE A 157 16.84 -16.15 -3.09
CA ILE A 157 17.26 -15.14 -2.12
C ILE A 157 18.50 -14.42 -2.65
N SER A 158 19.47 -15.15 -3.21
CA SER A 158 20.66 -14.58 -3.86
C SER A 158 20.30 -13.61 -4.99
N SER A 159 19.33 -13.97 -5.85
CA SER A 159 18.86 -13.07 -6.92
C SER A 159 18.22 -11.79 -6.38
N MET A 160 17.46 -11.87 -5.27
CA MET A 160 16.90 -10.68 -4.60
C MET A 160 18.01 -9.80 -4.01
N VAL A 161 19.01 -10.38 -3.38
CA VAL A 161 20.15 -9.61 -2.84
C VAL A 161 20.92 -8.91 -3.96
N LYS A 162 21.21 -9.61 -5.07
CA LYS A 162 21.86 -9.01 -6.26
C LYS A 162 21.04 -7.87 -6.87
N SER A 163 19.70 -7.93 -6.80
CA SER A 163 18.83 -6.86 -7.28
C SER A 163 18.94 -5.59 -6.45
N VAL A 164 19.10 -5.72 -5.13
CA VAL A 164 19.30 -4.58 -4.22
C VAL A 164 20.69 -3.97 -4.41
N ASP A 165 21.70 -4.80 -4.67
CA ASP A 165 23.08 -4.34 -4.90
C ASP A 165 23.30 -3.71 -6.29
N GLY A 166 22.29 -3.71 -7.18
CA GLY A 166 22.39 -3.18 -8.54
C GLY A 166 23.26 -4.00 -9.50
N THR A 167 23.79 -5.14 -9.06
CA THR A 167 24.71 -6.01 -9.82
C THR A 167 23.96 -7.14 -10.55
N MET A 168 22.73 -6.90 -10.99
CA MET A 168 21.98 -7.90 -11.76
C MET A 168 22.55 -8.01 -13.18
N ASP A 169 23.54 -8.88 -13.36
CA ASP A 169 23.80 -9.48 -14.67
C ASP A 169 22.69 -10.50 -14.96
N VAL A 170 21.92 -10.24 -16.03
CA VAL A 170 20.85 -11.11 -16.50
C VAL A 170 21.47 -12.34 -17.18
N GLU A 171 22.07 -13.23 -16.39
CA GLU A 171 22.42 -14.55 -16.88
C GLU A 171 21.17 -15.42 -16.91
N LYS A 172 20.69 -15.71 -18.14
CA LYS A 172 19.70 -16.75 -18.39
C LYS A 172 20.36 -18.11 -18.21
N THR A 173 20.58 -18.54 -16.97
CA THR A 173 20.90 -19.93 -16.70
C THR A 173 19.64 -20.77 -16.86
N PHE A 174 19.68 -21.67 -17.85
CA PHE A 174 18.69 -22.73 -18.02
C PHE A 174 18.78 -23.69 -16.83
N GLU A 175 18.02 -23.44 -15.77
CA GLU A 175 17.93 -24.36 -14.63
C GLU A 175 17.05 -25.58 -14.97
N ILE A 176 17.44 -26.74 -14.42
CA ILE A 176 16.74 -28.02 -14.57
C ILE A 176 15.37 -27.93 -13.87
N ARG A 177 14.32 -28.31 -14.59
CA ARG A 177 12.91 -28.04 -14.26
C ARG A 177 12.32 -29.07 -13.29
N ASP A 178 11.71 -28.59 -12.22
CA ASP A 178 10.77 -29.34 -11.38
C ASP A 178 9.35 -28.83 -11.69
N GLU A 179 8.43 -29.71 -12.10
CA GLU A 179 7.05 -29.35 -12.47
C GLU A 179 6.28 -28.67 -11.32
N SER A 180 6.75 -28.81 -10.08
CA SER A 180 6.14 -28.20 -8.89
C SER A 180 6.47 -26.71 -8.67
N ASP A 181 7.39 -26.12 -9.44
CA ASP A 181 7.88 -24.73 -9.25
C ASP A 181 7.23 -23.68 -10.20
N LEU A 182 6.27 -24.06 -11.05
CA LEU A 182 5.67 -23.17 -12.08
C LEU A 182 5.15 -21.82 -11.55
N ALA A 183 4.46 -21.81 -10.40
CA ALA A 183 3.94 -20.58 -9.81
C ALA A 183 5.06 -19.62 -9.35
N ARG A 184 6.23 -20.15 -9.00
CA ARG A 184 7.39 -19.38 -8.53
C ARG A 184 8.12 -18.71 -9.70
N ASP A 185 8.18 -19.39 -10.83
CA ASP A 185 8.76 -18.87 -12.07
C ASP A 185 7.91 -17.74 -12.65
N GLU A 186 6.59 -17.78 -12.50
CA GLU A 186 5.72 -16.65 -12.80
C GLU A 186 6.06 -15.40 -11.96
N PHE A 187 6.36 -15.55 -10.67
CA PHE A 187 6.73 -14.39 -9.85
C PHE A 187 8.09 -13.81 -10.25
N LYS A 188 9.08 -14.65 -10.58
CA LYS A 188 10.39 -14.19 -11.07
C LYS A 188 10.26 -13.44 -12.40
N SER A 189 9.53 -14.01 -13.35
CA SER A 189 9.30 -13.40 -14.66
C SER A 189 8.53 -12.08 -14.55
N LYS A 190 7.49 -12.01 -13.71
CA LYS A 190 6.75 -10.76 -13.46
C LYS A 190 7.61 -9.67 -12.80
N ARG A 191 8.54 -10.03 -11.89
CA ARG A 191 9.48 -9.06 -11.29
C ARG A 191 10.47 -8.51 -12.31
N LEU A 192 11.01 -9.38 -13.17
CA LEU A 192 11.89 -8.94 -14.27
C LEU A 192 11.15 -8.02 -15.24
N GLN A 193 9.88 -8.30 -15.50
CA GLN A 193 9.02 -7.44 -16.33
C GLN A 193 8.77 -6.08 -15.67
N MET A 194 8.47 -6.05 -14.37
CA MET A 194 8.27 -4.80 -13.62
C MET A 194 9.50 -3.87 -13.69
N ASN A 195 10.72 -4.41 -13.61
CA ASN A 195 11.93 -3.58 -13.71
C ASN A 195 12.11 -2.91 -15.10
N MET A 196 11.43 -3.43 -16.12
CA MET A 196 11.43 -2.88 -17.48
C MET A 196 10.20 -2.01 -17.76
N ASP A 197 9.15 -2.14 -16.96
CA ASP A 197 7.91 -1.39 -17.14
C ASP A 197 8.12 0.09 -16.79
N SER A 198 7.54 0.97 -17.59
CA SER A 198 7.57 2.41 -17.36
C SER A 198 6.50 2.82 -16.33
N SER A 199 6.83 3.77 -15.46
CA SER A 199 5.88 4.36 -14.50
C SER A 199 5.93 5.89 -14.58
N LEU A 200 4.80 6.53 -14.31
CA LEU A 200 4.64 7.98 -14.30
C LEU A 200 3.69 8.37 -13.17
N GLU A 201 4.08 9.37 -12.38
CA GLU A 201 3.24 10.03 -11.40
C GLU A 201 3.35 11.55 -11.59
N VAL A 202 2.22 12.24 -11.49
CA VAL A 202 2.13 13.68 -11.75
C VAL A 202 1.46 14.37 -10.57
N SER A 203 2.11 15.41 -10.06
CA SER A 203 1.56 16.27 -9.02
C SER A 203 1.66 17.75 -9.41
N SER A 204 0.79 18.58 -8.85
CA SER A 204 0.82 20.03 -9.05
C SER A 204 0.92 20.74 -7.71
N THR A 205 1.94 21.58 -7.55
CA THR A 205 2.15 22.42 -6.36
C THR A 205 2.48 23.84 -6.81
N ASN A 206 1.69 24.83 -6.38
CA ASN A 206 1.92 26.25 -6.66
C ASN A 206 2.16 26.56 -8.16
N GLN A 207 1.36 25.99 -9.06
CA GLN A 207 1.47 26.16 -10.52
C GLN A 207 2.75 25.56 -11.14
N VAL A 208 3.50 24.77 -10.37
CA VAL A 208 4.60 23.94 -10.84
C VAL A 208 4.16 22.49 -10.84
N ILE A 209 4.31 21.85 -11.99
CA ILE A 209 3.91 20.47 -12.20
C ILE A 209 5.16 19.61 -12.06
N THR A 210 5.12 18.67 -11.13
CA THR A 210 6.23 17.78 -10.84
C THR A 210 5.90 16.40 -11.37
N LEU A 211 6.73 15.91 -12.27
CA LEU A 211 6.63 14.59 -12.85
C LEU A 211 7.68 13.69 -12.19
N HIS A 212 7.24 12.60 -11.58
CA HIS A 212 8.11 11.51 -11.14
C HIS A 212 7.95 10.36 -12.13
N TYR A 213 9.06 9.89 -12.70
CA TYR A 213 9.01 8.88 -13.75
C TYR A 213 10.10 7.81 -13.60
N TYR A 214 9.82 6.65 -14.21
CA TYR A 214 10.70 5.49 -14.25
C TYR A 214 10.71 4.90 -15.66
N ASN A 215 11.91 4.64 -16.20
CA ASN A 215 12.18 4.20 -17.57
C ASN A 215 11.47 5.03 -18.67
N LEU A 216 11.46 6.37 -18.53
CA LEU A 216 10.81 7.29 -19.49
C LEU A 216 11.77 8.35 -20.02
N ARG A 217 11.71 8.62 -21.33
CA ARG A 217 12.58 9.58 -22.03
C ARG A 217 11.86 10.84 -22.51
N GLU A 218 10.58 10.71 -22.78
CA GLU A 218 9.77 11.80 -23.31
C GLU A 218 8.36 11.72 -22.75
N ALA A 219 7.64 12.83 -22.76
CA ALA A 219 6.23 12.86 -22.39
C ALA A 219 5.51 14.00 -23.12
N ASP A 220 4.21 13.81 -23.33
CA ASP A 220 3.32 14.80 -23.92
C ASP A 220 2.49 15.43 -22.82
N ILE A 221 2.67 16.73 -22.61
CA ILE A 221 1.89 17.51 -21.64
C ILE A 221 0.75 18.19 -22.38
N ASN A 222 -0.48 17.81 -22.04
CA ASN A 222 -1.73 18.34 -22.58
C ASN A 222 -2.41 19.20 -21.52
N LEU A 223 -2.75 20.43 -21.88
CA LEU A 223 -3.49 21.36 -21.03
C LEU A 223 -4.92 21.51 -21.53
N TYR A 224 -5.88 21.39 -20.61
CA TYR A 224 -7.29 21.65 -20.85
C TYR A 224 -7.76 22.77 -19.95
N GLU A 225 -8.30 23.83 -20.55
CA GLU A 225 -8.98 24.87 -19.78
C GLU A 225 -10.26 24.30 -19.19
N LEU A 226 -10.46 24.49 -17.89
CA LEU A 226 -11.59 23.94 -17.18
C LEU A 226 -12.55 25.03 -16.73
N ASP A 227 -13.83 24.79 -16.97
CA ASP A 227 -14.89 25.38 -16.18
C ASP A 227 -15.06 24.54 -14.91
N VAL A 228 -14.45 25.00 -13.82
CA VAL A 228 -14.42 24.29 -12.54
C VAL A 228 -15.82 24.20 -11.94
N GLU A 229 -16.68 25.21 -12.15
CA GLU A 229 -18.04 25.21 -11.61
C GLU A 229 -18.87 24.10 -12.26
N LEU A 230 -18.77 23.96 -13.59
CA LEU A 230 -19.47 22.92 -14.33
C LEU A 230 -19.01 21.52 -13.88
N LEU A 231 -17.70 21.30 -13.78
CA LEU A 231 -17.12 20.03 -13.35
C LEU A 231 -17.53 19.68 -11.91
N PHE A 232 -17.49 20.65 -11.01
CA PHE A 232 -17.93 20.49 -9.63
C PHE A 232 -19.43 20.15 -9.54
N SER A 233 -20.26 20.72 -10.42
CA SER A 233 -21.70 20.45 -10.45
C SER A 233 -22.02 19.03 -10.98
N LEU A 234 -21.20 18.52 -11.91
CA LEU A 234 -21.36 17.19 -12.48
C LEU A 234 -20.81 16.09 -11.56
N ASN A 235 -19.62 16.31 -10.99
CA ASN A 235 -18.90 15.33 -10.20
C ASN A 235 -18.21 16.01 -9.00
N PRO A 236 -18.97 16.47 -7.99
CA PRO A 236 -18.37 17.15 -6.84
C PRO A 236 -17.31 16.25 -6.19
N PHE A 237 -17.68 15.00 -5.86
CA PHE A 237 -16.87 14.10 -5.03
C PHE A 237 -15.75 13.33 -5.75
N VAL A 238 -15.51 13.60 -7.05
CA VAL A 238 -14.59 12.81 -7.89
C VAL A 238 -13.43 13.65 -8.45
N PHE A 239 -13.27 14.89 -7.98
CA PHE A 239 -12.32 15.87 -8.53
C PHE A 239 -10.85 15.42 -8.55
N ASN A 240 -10.45 14.34 -7.86
CA ASN A 240 -9.06 13.83 -7.84
C ASN A 240 -8.82 12.55 -8.66
N LYS A 241 -9.85 12.00 -9.34
CA LYS A 241 -9.67 10.79 -10.15
C LYS A 241 -9.75 11.16 -11.61
N SER A 242 -8.62 10.95 -12.30
CA SER A 242 -8.40 11.05 -13.75
C SER A 242 -9.62 10.60 -14.55
N SER A 243 -10.55 11.52 -14.82
CA SER A 243 -11.67 11.24 -15.71
C SER A 243 -11.21 11.58 -17.12
N SER A 244 -11.36 10.61 -18.02
CA SER A 244 -11.06 10.79 -19.43
C SER A 244 -12.02 11.83 -20.01
N LEU A 245 -11.56 13.07 -20.14
CA LEU A 245 -12.30 14.11 -20.84
C LEU A 245 -12.17 13.85 -22.35
N PHE A 246 -13.29 13.66 -23.04
CA PHE A 246 -13.36 13.57 -24.50
C PHE A 246 -13.35 14.98 -25.12
N ILE A 247 -12.40 15.81 -24.68
CA ILE A 247 -12.24 17.20 -25.11
C ILE A 247 -10.88 17.32 -25.79
N ARG A 248 -10.76 18.21 -26.78
CA ARG A 248 -9.46 18.49 -27.42
C ARG A 248 -8.61 19.37 -26.49
N PRO A 249 -7.32 19.08 -26.30
CA PRO A 249 -6.45 19.94 -25.49
C PRO A 249 -6.32 21.33 -26.12
N ASN A 250 -6.32 22.35 -25.26
CA ASN A 250 -6.08 23.74 -25.65
C ASN A 250 -4.60 23.95 -26.02
N TYR A 251 -3.71 23.22 -25.36
CA TYR A 251 -2.27 23.27 -25.59
C TYR A 251 -1.66 21.89 -25.42
N THR A 252 -0.72 21.55 -26.30
CA THR A 252 0.05 20.30 -26.24
C THR A 252 1.52 20.64 -26.40
N GLN A 253 2.35 20.14 -25.50
CA GLN A 253 3.80 20.27 -25.57
C GLN A 253 4.49 18.94 -25.37
N HIS A 254 5.36 18.61 -26.32
CA HIS A 254 6.29 17.48 -26.21
C HIS A 254 7.49 17.92 -25.37
N VAL A 255 7.80 17.18 -24.30
CA VAL A 255 8.97 17.43 -23.44
C VAL A 255 9.91 16.24 -23.47
N GLN A 256 11.21 16.53 -23.56
CA GLN A 256 12.26 15.54 -23.36
C GLN A 256 12.61 15.53 -21.88
N LEU A 257 12.51 14.36 -21.26
CA LEU A 257 12.74 14.18 -19.84
C LEU A 257 14.25 14.01 -19.57
N PRO A 258 14.78 14.60 -18.49
CA PRO A 258 16.17 14.39 -18.07
C PRO A 258 16.51 12.91 -17.84
N PHE A 259 17.80 12.59 -17.82
CA PHE A 259 18.24 11.24 -17.42
C PHE A 259 17.89 10.97 -15.95
N GLU A 260 17.42 9.76 -15.69
CA GLU A 260 17.07 9.27 -14.35
C GLU A 260 18.33 9.14 -13.49
N VAL A 261 18.22 9.52 -12.22
CA VAL A 261 19.28 9.35 -11.22
C VAL A 261 18.81 8.26 -10.26
N ASP A 262 19.61 7.22 -10.05
CA ASP A 262 19.26 6.07 -9.20
C ASP A 262 17.96 5.36 -9.61
N GLY A 263 17.64 5.39 -10.91
CA GLY A 263 16.44 4.76 -11.49
C GLY A 263 15.16 5.57 -11.38
N VAL A 264 15.17 6.77 -10.78
CA VAL A 264 13.99 7.65 -10.74
C VAL A 264 14.34 9.01 -11.33
N GLY A 265 13.46 9.52 -12.20
CA GLY A 265 13.57 10.85 -12.78
C GLY A 265 12.59 11.83 -12.15
N GLU A 266 13.03 13.08 -11.99
CA GLU A 266 12.18 14.19 -11.56
C GLU A 266 12.26 15.32 -12.59
N PHE A 267 11.11 15.78 -13.07
CA PHE A 267 11.01 16.88 -14.02
C PHE A 267 9.97 17.90 -13.56
N CYS A 268 10.40 19.15 -13.40
CA CYS A 268 9.53 20.27 -13.03
C CYS A 268 9.15 21.06 -14.28
N TYR A 269 7.85 21.11 -14.56
CA TYR A 269 7.28 21.89 -15.65
C TYR A 269 6.49 23.08 -15.10
N THR A 270 6.89 24.29 -15.49
CA THR A 270 6.15 25.51 -15.15
C THR A 270 5.14 25.83 -16.23
N LEU A 271 3.88 26.09 -15.84
CA LEU A 271 2.83 26.44 -16.78
C LEU A 271 3.15 27.73 -17.57
N PRO A 272 2.79 27.80 -18.87
CA PRO A 272 2.90 29.04 -19.64
C PRO A 272 2.08 30.17 -19.03
N LYS A 273 2.52 31.43 -19.18
CA LYS A 273 1.89 32.61 -18.56
C LYS A 273 0.39 32.72 -18.81
N GLU A 274 -0.08 32.35 -20.01
CA GLU A 274 -1.49 32.38 -20.39
C GLU A 274 -2.38 31.44 -19.56
N TYR A 275 -1.81 30.36 -19.02
CA TYR A 275 -2.51 29.33 -18.24
C TYR A 275 -2.27 29.46 -16.73
N GLN A 276 -1.33 30.30 -16.29
CA GLN A 276 -1.07 30.51 -14.85
C GLN A 276 -2.24 31.18 -14.13
N GLU A 277 -2.98 32.05 -14.81
CA GLU A 277 -4.13 32.73 -14.23
C GLU A 277 -5.44 31.93 -14.34
N LYS A 278 -5.44 30.83 -15.13
CA LYS A 278 -6.60 30.00 -15.41
C LYS A 278 -6.60 28.70 -14.60
N ASN A 279 -7.76 28.07 -14.52
CA ASN A 279 -7.89 26.72 -14.00
C ASN A 279 -7.68 25.71 -15.13
N VAL A 280 -6.70 24.82 -14.97
CA VAL A 280 -6.34 23.86 -16.01
C VAL A 280 -6.24 22.43 -15.48
N LEU A 281 -6.71 21.47 -16.28
CA LEU A 281 -6.32 20.07 -16.14
C LEU A 281 -5.02 19.88 -16.91
N VAL A 282 -4.03 19.30 -16.25
CA VAL A 282 -2.80 18.89 -16.90
C VAL A 282 -2.78 17.38 -16.99
N GLU A 283 -2.81 16.89 -18.22
CA GLU A 283 -2.64 15.49 -18.54
C GLU A 283 -1.23 15.27 -19.07
N VAL A 284 -0.54 14.27 -18.54
CA VAL A 284 0.76 13.83 -19.05
C VAL A 284 0.59 12.44 -19.65
N ARG A 285 1.05 12.28 -20.89
CA ARG A 285 0.90 11.04 -21.65
C ARG A 285 2.24 10.55 -22.20
N ASN A 286 2.47 9.25 -22.10
CA ASN A 286 3.49 8.56 -22.89
C ASN A 286 2.93 7.19 -23.33
N GLY A 287 2.67 7.01 -24.63
CA GLY A 287 2.10 5.78 -25.16
C GLY A 287 0.75 5.41 -24.52
N THR A 288 0.76 4.36 -23.70
CA THR A 288 -0.39 3.87 -22.91
C THR A 288 -0.50 4.47 -21.51
N LEU A 289 0.58 5.06 -20.99
CA LEU A 289 0.57 5.74 -19.69
C LEU A 289 -0.14 7.09 -19.82
N ARG A 290 -1.06 7.35 -18.90
CA ARG A 290 -1.85 8.58 -18.84
C ARG A 290 -2.11 8.91 -17.38
N GLU A 291 -1.53 10.01 -16.93
CA GLU A 291 -1.79 10.58 -15.61
C GLU A 291 -2.32 12.01 -15.76
N ALA A 292 -3.14 12.45 -14.82
CA ALA A 292 -3.71 13.79 -14.86
C ALA A 292 -3.78 14.42 -13.48
N CYS A 293 -3.47 15.71 -13.41
CA CYS A 293 -3.55 16.50 -12.19
C CYS A 293 -4.22 17.84 -12.46
N TYR A 294 -4.87 18.41 -11.44
CA TYR A 294 -5.51 19.72 -11.54
C TYR A 294 -4.54 20.79 -11.07
N SER A 295 -4.37 21.84 -11.88
CA SER A 295 -3.69 23.07 -11.47
C SER A 295 -4.72 24.18 -11.42
N LEU A 296 -5.24 24.43 -10.21
CA LEU A 296 -6.19 25.50 -9.95
C LEU A 296 -5.42 26.75 -9.52
N ASN A 297 -5.71 27.88 -10.17
CA ASN A 297 -5.25 29.16 -9.67
C ASN A 297 -6.12 29.54 -8.46
N ASN A 298 -5.51 29.73 -7.30
CA ASN A 298 -6.25 30.01 -6.08
C ASN A 298 -5.49 30.99 -5.18
N SER A 299 -5.97 32.23 -5.13
CA SER A 299 -5.57 33.26 -4.17
C SER A 299 -6.52 33.37 -2.97
N LEU A 300 -7.53 32.50 -2.88
CA LEU A 300 -8.52 32.43 -1.80
C LEU A 300 -8.00 31.61 -0.62
N LEU A 301 -8.10 32.19 0.57
CA LEU A 301 -7.96 31.52 1.86
C LEU A 301 -9.35 31.30 2.45
N VAL A 302 -9.76 30.04 2.53
CA VAL A 302 -11.06 29.66 3.09
C VAL A 302 -10.89 29.14 4.51
N ALA A 303 -11.54 29.82 5.46
CA ALA A 303 -11.64 29.39 6.85
C ALA A 303 -13.02 28.80 7.11
N LEU A 304 -13.05 27.50 7.43
CA LEU A 304 -14.28 26.76 7.72
C LEU A 304 -14.44 26.57 9.22
N SER A 305 -15.57 27.02 9.76
CA SER A 305 -15.98 26.73 11.14
C SER A 305 -17.05 25.65 11.13
N VAL A 306 -16.61 24.40 11.30
CA VAL A 306 -17.51 23.23 11.35
C VAL A 306 -18.52 23.34 12.50
N LYS A 307 -18.14 23.97 13.61
CA LYS A 307 -19.01 24.15 14.79
C LYS A 307 -20.17 25.12 14.54
N SER A 308 -19.89 26.26 13.91
CA SER A 308 -20.91 27.29 13.65
C SER A 308 -21.59 27.13 12.28
N GLY A 309 -21.11 26.20 11.43
CA GLY A 309 -21.62 26.06 10.07
C GLY A 309 -21.37 27.30 9.21
N GLN A 310 -20.31 28.04 9.52
CA GLN A 310 -19.93 29.28 8.82
C GLN A 310 -18.65 29.06 8.02
N LEU A 311 -18.59 29.75 6.89
CA LEU A 311 -17.44 29.78 6.00
C LEU A 311 -17.01 31.23 5.83
N ARG A 312 -15.70 31.49 5.86
CA ARG A 312 -15.15 32.81 5.55
C ARG A 312 -14.13 32.70 4.43
N VAL A 313 -14.31 33.50 3.39
CA VAL A 313 -13.38 33.63 2.26
C VAL A 313 -12.55 34.89 2.45
N MET A 314 -11.23 34.75 2.41
CA MET A 314 -10.26 35.83 2.56
C MET A 314 -9.24 35.79 1.43
N ASP A 315 -8.58 36.91 1.16
CA ASP A 315 -7.40 36.92 0.30
C ASP A 315 -6.19 36.32 1.05
N LYS A 316 -5.45 35.41 0.40
CA LYS A 316 -4.22 34.82 0.96
C LYS A 316 -3.15 35.87 1.26
N LYS A 317 -3.09 36.97 0.51
CA LYS A 317 -2.04 38.00 0.67
C LYS A 317 -2.41 39.05 1.71
N THR A 318 -3.61 39.63 1.58
CA THR A 318 -4.04 40.74 2.45
C THR A 318 -4.79 40.29 3.70
N HIS A 319 -5.24 39.03 3.76
CA HIS A 319 -6.11 38.47 4.81
C HIS A 319 -7.45 39.23 4.97
N MET A 320 -7.81 40.07 4.01
CA MET A 320 -9.09 40.76 4.00
C MET A 320 -10.19 39.83 3.50
N GLY A 321 -11.40 39.96 4.07
CA GLY A 321 -12.58 39.22 3.62
C GLY A 321 -12.95 39.60 2.19
N ILE A 322 -13.25 38.60 1.35
CA ILE A 322 -13.59 38.80 -0.06
C ILE A 322 -15.10 38.84 -0.23
N PRO A 323 -15.70 39.99 -0.58
CA PRO A 323 -17.13 40.08 -0.79
C PRO A 323 -17.54 39.54 -2.17
N CYS A 324 -18.80 39.10 -2.25
CA CYS A 324 -19.41 38.59 -3.49
C CYS A 324 -18.59 37.45 -4.12
N CYS A 325 -18.00 36.56 -3.32
CA CYS A 325 -17.43 35.28 -3.76
C CYS A 325 -18.57 34.28 -3.93
N TYR A 326 -18.66 33.61 -5.07
CA TYR A 326 -19.66 32.57 -5.29
C TYR A 326 -19.29 31.35 -4.47
N VAL A 327 -20.26 30.76 -3.75
CA VAL A 327 -20.08 29.56 -2.96
C VAL A 327 -21.19 28.58 -3.30
N LYS A 328 -20.83 27.33 -3.62
CA LYS A 328 -21.75 26.24 -3.98
C LYS A 328 -21.46 25.01 -3.15
N VAL A 329 -22.50 24.38 -2.59
CA VAL A 329 -22.37 23.29 -1.62
C VAL A 329 -23.15 22.07 -2.08
N TYR A 330 -22.47 20.92 -2.10
CA TYR A 330 -23.05 19.60 -2.30
C TYR A 330 -22.88 18.74 -1.04
N ALA A 331 -23.81 17.83 -0.84
CA ALA A 331 -23.80 16.85 0.24
C ALA A 331 -23.80 15.44 -0.34
N GLU A 332 -22.90 14.59 0.15
CA GLU A 332 -22.94 13.15 -0.07
C GLU A 332 -23.85 12.53 1.00
N THR A 333 -24.93 11.89 0.59
CA THR A 333 -25.86 11.24 1.52
C THR A 333 -25.30 9.93 2.04
N LYS A 334 -25.89 9.39 3.11
CA LYS A 334 -25.61 8.03 3.61
C LYS A 334 -25.81 6.93 2.57
N SER A 335 -26.64 7.16 1.53
CA SER A 335 -26.84 6.24 0.41
C SER A 335 -25.75 6.33 -0.66
N GLY A 336 -24.80 7.27 -0.55
CA GLY A 336 -23.75 7.51 -1.54
C GLY A 336 -24.19 8.37 -2.72
N GLU A 337 -25.35 9.02 -2.64
CA GLU A 337 -25.81 9.96 -3.67
C GLU A 337 -25.26 11.36 -3.42
N SER A 338 -24.84 12.05 -4.49
CA SER A 338 -24.52 13.48 -4.44
C SER A 338 -25.79 14.31 -4.60
N LYS A 339 -26.07 15.21 -3.65
CA LYS A 339 -27.23 16.12 -3.69
C LYS A 339 -26.79 17.57 -3.50
N PHE A 340 -27.32 18.44 -4.36
CA PHE A 340 -27.15 19.88 -4.21
C PHE A 340 -27.82 20.35 -2.91
N LEU A 341 -27.10 21.16 -2.14
CA LEU A 341 -27.60 21.70 -0.88
C LEU A 341 -27.99 23.17 -1.03
N LYS A 342 -27.05 24.01 -1.46
CA LYS A 342 -27.23 25.47 -1.57
C LYS A 342 -26.09 26.13 -2.34
N ASP A 343 -26.39 27.25 -2.98
CA ASP A 343 -25.42 28.23 -3.45
C ASP A 343 -25.80 29.66 -3.04
N ARG A 344 -24.81 30.53 -2.86
CA ARG A 344 -24.99 31.96 -2.57
C ARG A 344 -23.63 32.68 -2.60
N PHE A 345 -23.67 34.01 -2.62
CA PHE A 345 -22.48 34.87 -2.52
C PHE A 345 -22.10 35.23 -1.08
N THR A 346 -20.81 35.43 -0.81
CA THR A 346 -20.32 35.97 0.48
C THR A 346 -20.75 37.42 0.71
N ASP A 347 -20.93 37.79 1.97
CA ASP A 347 -21.24 39.16 2.40
C ASP A 347 -20.03 40.12 2.32
N ILE A 348 -20.21 41.37 2.74
CA ILE A 348 -19.17 42.42 2.75
C ILE A 348 -17.91 42.04 3.55
N SER A 349 -18.04 41.10 4.49
CA SER A 349 -16.97 40.65 5.38
C SER A 349 -16.32 39.35 4.91
N GLY A 350 -16.71 38.87 3.73
CA GLY A 350 -16.30 37.59 3.16
C GLY A 350 -16.94 36.39 3.85
N CYS A 351 -17.97 36.60 4.68
CA CYS A 351 -18.64 35.55 5.41
C CYS A 351 -19.78 34.95 4.59
N PHE A 352 -19.93 33.65 4.73
CA PHE A 352 -21.02 32.85 4.21
C PHE A 352 -21.70 32.17 5.39
N ASP A 353 -22.81 32.77 5.81
CA ASP A 353 -23.58 32.24 6.92
C ASP A 353 -24.40 31.03 6.50
N SER A 354 -24.25 29.98 7.31
CA SER A 354 -25.06 28.78 7.27
C SER A 354 -24.95 28.01 5.95
N TYR A 355 -23.81 27.35 5.74
CA TYR A 355 -23.68 26.39 4.64
C TYR A 355 -24.53 25.12 4.83
N TYR A 356 -25.25 25.01 5.95
CA TYR A 356 -25.99 23.80 6.35
C TYR A 356 -27.45 24.04 6.79
N SER A 357 -28.01 25.25 6.61
CA SER A 357 -29.32 25.59 7.21
C SER A 357 -30.54 25.44 6.30
N VAL A 358 -30.38 25.06 5.03
CA VAL A 358 -31.50 25.01 4.08
C VAL A 358 -31.52 23.64 3.43
N SER A 359 -32.63 22.92 3.63
CA SER A 359 -32.92 21.51 3.27
C SER A 359 -32.71 20.48 4.41
N MET A 360 -33.60 20.48 5.42
CA MET A 360 -33.57 19.56 6.58
C MET A 360 -33.34 18.09 6.17
N ASN A 361 -34.02 17.61 5.12
CA ASN A 361 -33.92 16.20 4.71
C ASN A 361 -32.55 15.80 4.13
N VAL A 362 -31.89 16.70 3.40
CA VAL A 362 -30.57 16.41 2.79
C VAL A 362 -29.47 16.63 3.82
N ALA A 363 -29.59 17.67 4.64
CA ALA A 363 -28.68 17.94 5.74
C ALA A 363 -28.64 16.75 6.73
N GLU A 364 -29.77 16.27 7.23
CA GLU A 364 -29.80 15.12 8.17
C GLU A 364 -29.18 13.82 7.63
N GLN A 365 -29.21 13.65 6.31
CA GLN A 365 -28.66 12.48 5.63
C GLN A 365 -27.21 12.69 5.15
N ALA A 366 -26.67 13.90 5.26
CA ALA A 366 -25.34 14.24 4.81
C ALA A 366 -24.29 13.51 5.66
N LYS A 367 -23.36 12.84 4.98
CA LYS A 367 -22.18 12.21 5.57
C LYS A 367 -20.94 13.08 5.37
N LYS A 368 -20.85 13.72 4.21
CA LYS A 368 -19.73 14.55 3.76
C LYS A 368 -20.27 15.72 2.95
N LEU A 369 -19.61 16.87 3.03
CA LEU A 369 -19.92 18.06 2.28
C LEU A 369 -18.73 18.43 1.42
N GLU A 370 -19.02 18.92 0.23
CA GLU A 370 -18.05 19.58 -0.61
C GLU A 370 -18.54 20.96 -1.00
N ILE A 371 -17.61 21.90 -0.91
CA ILE A 371 -17.85 23.32 -1.03
C ILE A 371 -16.93 23.83 -2.13
N PHE A 372 -17.51 24.49 -3.12
CA PHE A 372 -16.81 25.16 -4.18
C PHE A 372 -16.90 26.66 -3.96
N GLU A 373 -15.77 27.34 -4.05
CA GLU A 373 -15.68 28.80 -3.99
C GLU A 373 -15.06 29.34 -5.27
N ASP A 374 -15.69 30.34 -5.87
CA ASP A 374 -15.18 31.00 -7.08
C ASP A 374 -15.31 32.51 -7.03
N LYS A 375 -14.25 33.19 -7.46
CA LYS A 375 -14.22 34.64 -7.61
C LYS A 375 -13.33 35.06 -8.76
N GLU A 376 -13.90 35.82 -9.68
CA GLU A 376 -13.17 36.47 -10.76
C GLU A 376 -11.98 37.29 -10.22
N GLY A 377 -10.79 37.06 -10.78
CA GLY A 377 -9.52 37.67 -10.37
C GLY A 377 -8.80 36.99 -9.19
N TYR A 378 -9.48 36.14 -8.41
CA TYR A 378 -8.87 35.40 -7.29
C TYR A 378 -8.79 33.88 -7.54
N GLY A 379 -9.59 33.37 -8.49
CA GLY A 379 -9.61 31.97 -8.90
C GLY A 379 -10.60 31.12 -8.12
N SER A 380 -10.41 29.80 -8.15
CA SER A 380 -11.39 28.85 -7.61
C SER A 380 -10.77 27.88 -6.60
N CYS A 381 -11.57 27.44 -5.64
CA CYS A 381 -11.17 26.54 -4.56
C CYS A 381 -12.26 25.49 -4.34
N ILE A 382 -11.85 24.26 -3.98
CA ILE A 382 -12.76 23.20 -3.53
C ILE A 382 -12.30 22.75 -2.15
N ARG A 383 -13.25 22.61 -1.22
CA ARG A 383 -13.02 22.16 0.15
C ARG A 383 -13.98 21.07 0.55
N GLU A 384 -13.43 20.04 1.17
CA GLU A 384 -14.17 19.00 1.85
C GLU A 384 -14.40 19.40 3.32
N SER A 385 -15.62 19.17 3.81
CA SER A 385 -15.99 19.36 5.21
C SER A 385 -16.90 18.25 5.69
N LEU A 386 -16.85 17.97 6.99
CA LEU A 386 -17.92 17.22 7.64
C LEU A 386 -19.15 18.13 7.85
N PRO A 387 -20.36 17.55 7.87
CA PRO A 387 -21.54 18.27 8.34
C PRO A 387 -21.30 18.83 9.75
N PRO A 388 -21.79 20.04 10.06
CA PRO A 388 -21.77 20.57 11.41
C PRO A 388 -22.41 19.56 12.35
N ILE A 389 -21.77 19.31 13.48
CA ILE A 389 -22.43 18.62 14.58
C ILE A 389 -23.50 19.61 15.03
N SER A 390 -24.77 19.34 14.69
CA SER A 390 -25.85 20.02 15.38
C SER A 390 -25.58 19.81 16.86
N VAL A 391 -25.36 20.91 17.58
CA VAL A 391 -25.60 20.87 19.01
C VAL A 391 -27.08 20.51 19.08
N ALA A 392 -27.36 19.23 19.33
CA ALA A 392 -28.64 18.84 19.83
C ALA A 392 -28.82 19.68 21.09
N HIS A 393 -29.61 20.74 20.98
CA HIS A 393 -30.58 21.25 21.95
C HIS A 393 -31.17 22.56 21.48
#